data_AF-A0A6B3NDE9-F1
#
_entry.id   AF-A0A6B3NDE9-F1
#
_cell.length_a   1.000
_cell.length_b   1.000
_cell.length_c   1.000
_cell.angle_alpha   90.00
_cell.angle_beta   90.00
_cell.angle_gamma   90.00
#
_symmetry.space_group_name_H-M   'P 1'
#
loop_
_entity.id
_entity.type
_entity.pdbx_description
1 polymer ?
#
loop_
_entity_poly.entity_id
_entity_poly.type
_entity_poly.pdbx_seq_one_letter_code
_entity_poly.pdbx_strand_id
1 'polypeptide(L)'
;MERLSPFLRRLLIVVLVGLFSSVSVFIEEASADVTLPSPVCPKENTETFENPKFAYADKGGITLDATKSSFQLGSQTFDGYLYGSTYYDENGKKQPLYTSYTPPTIRVSSGKSIDLTLTNDLHKNEQSPRLSSVGCSGRTFKSAKHSVNSS
;
A
#
# COMPACT_ATOMS: atom_id res chain seq x y z
N MET A 1 40.23 17.16 -43.90
CA MET A 1 39.05 16.99 -43.03
C MET A 1 39.47 17.22 -41.59
N GLU A 2 39.01 18.17 -40.79
CA GLU A 2 38.22 19.39 -40.90
C GLU A 2 38.55 20.13 -39.59
N ARG A 3 39.42 21.14 -39.61
CA ARG A 3 39.66 21.98 -38.42
C ARG A 3 38.58 23.05 -38.40
N LEU A 4 37.44 22.71 -37.79
CA LEU A 4 36.43 23.70 -37.45
C LEU A 4 37.11 24.83 -36.67
N SER A 5 37.03 26.07 -37.17
CA SER A 5 37.69 27.20 -36.50
C SER A 5 37.18 27.28 -35.05
N PRO A 6 38.04 27.65 -34.08
CA PRO A 6 37.64 27.71 -32.68
C PRO A 6 36.47 28.67 -32.44
N PHE A 7 36.28 29.63 -33.36
CA PHE A 7 35.13 30.51 -33.41
C PHE A 7 33.83 29.76 -33.76
N LEU A 8 33.84 28.91 -34.80
CA LEU A 8 32.67 28.13 -35.20
C LEU A 8 32.24 27.14 -34.11
N ARG A 9 33.20 26.56 -33.38
CA ARG A 9 32.91 25.66 -32.26
C ARG A 9 32.21 26.36 -31.10
N ARG A 10 32.62 27.60 -30.78
CA ARG A 10 31.99 28.40 -29.71
C ARG A 10 30.60 28.88 -30.13
N LEU A 11 30.44 29.30 -31.38
CA LEU A 11 29.15 29.68 -31.94
C LEU A 11 28.15 28.51 -31.86
N LEU A 12 28.59 27.30 -32.22
CA LEU A 12 27.74 26.11 -32.23
C LEU A 12 27.29 25.70 -30.82
N ILE A 13 28.15 25.87 -29.80
CA ILE A 13 27.77 25.63 -28.39
C ILE A 13 26.72 26.65 -27.93
N VAL A 14 26.89 27.94 -28.24
CA VAL A 14 25.92 28.98 -27.85
C VAL A 14 24.57 28.75 -28.53
N VAL A 15 24.56 28.36 -29.80
CA VAL A 15 23.32 28.02 -30.52
C VAL A 15 22.63 26.80 -29.92
N LEU A 16 23.39 25.75 -29.56
CA LEU A 16 22.81 24.55 -28.92
C LEU A 16 22.22 24.85 -27.54
N VAL A 17 22.91 25.63 -26.70
CA VAL A 17 22.39 26.03 -25.38
C VAL A 17 21.17 26.95 -25.52
N GLY A 18 21.18 27.86 -26.50
CA GLY A 18 20.02 28.71 -26.80
C GLY A 18 18.79 27.91 -27.26
N LEU A 19 18.99 26.90 -28.12
CA LEU A 19 17.91 25.99 -28.54
C LEU A 19 17.36 25.19 -27.36
N PHE A 20 18.21 24.61 -26.51
CA PHE A 20 17.75 23.88 -25.31
C PHE A 20 16.99 24.76 -24.31
N SER A 21 17.39 26.03 -24.20
CA SER A 21 16.70 27.01 -23.34
C SER A 21 15.34 27.42 -23.90
N SER A 22 15.16 27.44 -25.23
CA SER A 22 13.88 27.76 -25.87
C SER A 22 12.82 26.65 -25.79
N VAL A 23 13.22 25.38 -25.61
CA VAL A 23 12.27 24.25 -25.47
C VAL A 23 11.79 24.09 -24.01
N SER A 24 12.40 24.79 -23.06
CA SER A 24 12.14 24.60 -21.61
C SER A 24 11.08 25.56 -21.03
N VAL A 25 10.30 26.28 -21.85
CA VAL A 25 9.27 27.24 -21.37
C VAL A 25 7.83 26.84 -21.73
N PHE A 26 7.58 25.57 -22.05
CA PHE A 26 6.21 25.04 -22.14
C PHE A 26 6.08 23.74 -21.33
N ILE A 27 6.19 23.86 -20.02
CA ILE A 27 5.32 23.11 -19.09
C ILE A 27 4.54 24.18 -18.33
N GLU A 28 3.77 24.96 -19.08
CA GLU A 28 2.66 25.70 -18.51
C GLU A 28 1.65 24.64 -18.07
N GLU A 29 1.28 24.72 -16.80
CA GLU A 29 0.34 23.83 -16.15
C GLU A 29 -0.85 23.57 -17.07
N ALA A 30 -1.13 22.29 -17.35
CA ALA A 30 -2.46 21.89 -17.77
C ALA A 30 -3.40 22.12 -16.56
N SER A 31 -3.70 23.38 -16.25
CA SER A 31 -4.95 23.74 -15.61
C SER A 31 -6.00 23.37 -16.65
N ALA A 32 -6.62 22.22 -16.41
CA ALA A 32 -7.76 21.76 -17.17
C ALA A 32 -8.90 22.76 -16.91
N ASP A 33 -8.92 23.88 -17.63
CA ASP A 33 -10.13 24.70 -17.80
C ASP A 33 -11.07 23.93 -18.71
N VAL A 34 -11.60 22.85 -18.16
CA VAL A 34 -12.70 22.13 -18.74
C VAL A 34 -13.93 22.71 -18.05
N THR A 35 -14.54 23.69 -18.70
CA THR A 35 -15.95 24.02 -18.51
C THR A 35 -16.78 22.81 -18.96
N LEU A 36 -16.72 21.71 -18.20
CA LEU A 36 -17.69 20.65 -18.27
C LEU A 36 -19.01 21.26 -17.78
N PRO A 37 -20.17 20.96 -18.41
CA PRO A 37 -21.42 21.14 -17.72
C PRO A 37 -21.27 20.43 -16.37
N SER A 38 -21.47 21.16 -15.26
CA SER A 38 -21.28 20.63 -13.91
C SER A 38 -21.80 19.20 -13.92
N PRO A 39 -20.96 18.18 -13.68
CA PRO A 39 -21.48 16.85 -13.55
C PRO A 39 -22.47 16.97 -12.41
N VAL A 40 -23.76 16.80 -12.74
CA VAL A 40 -24.76 16.50 -11.75
C VAL A 40 -24.27 15.17 -11.21
N CYS A 41 -23.39 15.21 -10.22
CA CYS A 41 -23.01 14.05 -9.47
C CYS A 41 -24.36 13.46 -9.03
N PRO A 42 -24.75 12.27 -9.51
CA PRO A 42 -25.93 11.63 -8.98
C PRO A 42 -25.73 11.64 -7.47
N LYS A 43 -26.69 12.21 -6.73
CA LYS A 43 -26.63 12.36 -5.27
C LYS A 43 -26.01 11.09 -4.73
N GLU A 44 -24.75 11.24 -4.29
CA GLU A 44 -23.93 10.15 -3.84
C GLU A 44 -24.74 9.44 -2.76
N ASN A 45 -24.99 8.14 -2.95
CA ASN A 45 -25.47 7.32 -1.86
C ASN A 45 -24.48 7.57 -0.73
N THR A 46 -24.94 8.23 0.32
CA THR A 46 -24.14 8.65 1.47
C THR A 46 -23.88 7.43 2.36
N GLU A 47 -23.39 6.35 1.76
CA GLU A 47 -22.74 5.29 2.51
C GLU A 47 -21.44 5.91 3.02
N THR A 48 -21.47 6.27 4.30
CA THR A 48 -20.32 6.84 4.99
C THR A 48 -19.21 5.80 4.92
N PHE A 49 -18.09 6.13 4.29
CA PHE A 49 -16.92 5.27 4.27
C PHE A 49 -16.43 5.08 5.70
N GLU A 50 -16.69 3.91 6.29
CA GLU A 50 -16.18 3.57 7.62
C GLU A 50 -14.72 3.17 7.53
N ASN A 51 -13.84 3.99 8.11
CA ASN A 51 -12.44 3.62 8.25
C ASN A 51 -12.28 2.40 9.18
N PRO A 52 -11.34 1.49 8.89
CA PRO A 52 -11.03 0.40 9.79
C PRO A 52 -10.54 0.95 11.14
N LYS A 53 -10.87 0.23 12.22
CA LYS A 53 -10.43 0.60 13.58
C LYS A 53 -8.90 0.54 13.67
N PHE A 54 -8.30 1.36 14.53
CA PHE A 54 -6.86 1.33 14.77
C PHE A 54 -6.51 0.54 16.04
N ALA A 55 -5.54 -0.36 15.92
CA ALA A 55 -4.91 -1.09 17.01
C ALA A 55 -3.53 -0.48 17.33
N TYR A 56 -3.36 0.05 18.55
CA TYR A 56 -2.13 0.73 18.95
C TYR A 56 -1.16 -0.25 19.62
N ALA A 57 -0.19 -0.75 18.88
CA ALA A 57 0.79 -1.74 19.35
C ALA A 57 1.66 -1.22 20.50
N ASP A 58 1.84 0.10 20.60
CA ASP A 58 2.64 0.73 21.65
C ASP A 58 1.99 0.64 23.04
N LYS A 59 0.70 0.29 23.10
CA LYS A 59 -0.09 0.23 24.34
C LYS A 59 -0.16 -1.18 24.93
N GLY A 60 0.12 -2.22 24.15
CA GLY A 60 0.13 -3.60 24.60
C GLY A 60 0.04 -4.61 23.47
N GLY A 61 0.12 -5.88 23.82
CA GLY A 61 0.05 -6.99 22.86
C GLY A 61 -1.27 -7.03 22.09
N ILE A 62 -1.17 -7.42 20.82
CA ILE A 62 -2.29 -7.59 19.91
C ILE A 62 -2.47 -9.09 19.65
N THR A 63 -3.69 -9.58 19.77
CA THR A 63 -4.05 -10.95 19.37
C THR A 63 -4.95 -10.88 18.14
N LEU A 64 -4.65 -11.68 17.13
CA LEU A 64 -5.44 -11.88 15.93
C LEU A 64 -5.88 -13.34 15.87
N ASP A 65 -7.16 -13.59 15.66
CA ASP A 65 -7.73 -14.93 15.59
C ASP A 65 -8.30 -15.16 14.19
N ALA A 66 -7.65 -16.02 13.40
CA ALA A 66 -8.09 -16.34 12.05
C ALA A 66 -9.14 -17.46 12.10
N THR A 67 -10.33 -17.19 11.58
CA THR A 67 -11.46 -18.14 11.57
C THR A 67 -12.11 -18.14 10.20
N LYS A 68 -12.62 -19.31 9.77
CA LYS A 68 -13.45 -19.42 8.56
C LYS A 68 -14.92 -19.22 8.95
N SER A 69 -15.59 -18.24 8.36
CA SER A 69 -17.00 -17.92 8.64
C SER A 69 -17.62 -17.13 7.50
N SER A 70 -18.93 -16.94 7.52
CA SER A 70 -19.66 -16.13 6.55
C SER A 70 -19.73 -14.66 6.98
N PHE A 71 -19.71 -13.74 6.02
CA PHE A 71 -19.90 -12.30 6.22
C PHE A 71 -20.81 -11.71 5.14
N GLN A 72 -21.43 -10.56 5.42
CA GLN A 72 -22.31 -9.87 4.47
C GLN A 72 -21.59 -8.69 3.83
N LEU A 73 -21.75 -8.55 2.51
CA LEU A 73 -21.33 -7.38 1.74
C LEU A 73 -22.54 -6.91 0.92
N GLY A 74 -23.15 -5.80 1.35
CA GLY A 74 -24.47 -5.39 0.85
C GLY A 74 -25.53 -6.44 1.18
N SER A 75 -26.29 -6.89 0.18
CA SER A 75 -27.33 -7.91 0.33
C SER A 75 -26.84 -9.36 0.15
N GLN A 76 -25.55 -9.56 -0.10
CA GLN A 76 -24.98 -10.87 -0.42
C GLN A 76 -24.17 -11.41 0.76
N THR A 77 -24.29 -12.72 1.00
CA THR A 77 -23.48 -13.44 2.01
C THR A 77 -22.37 -14.20 1.31
N PHE A 78 -21.16 -14.08 1.85
CA PHE A 78 -19.95 -14.71 1.34
C PHE A 78 -19.32 -15.55 2.44
N ASP A 79 -18.83 -16.73 2.08
CA ASP A 79 -17.95 -17.50 2.96
C ASP A 79 -16.51 -17.05 2.75
N GLY A 80 -15.79 -16.84 3.85
CA GLY A 80 -14.42 -16.37 3.76
C GLY A 80 -13.62 -16.57 5.04
N TYR A 81 -12.40 -16.06 4.99
CA TYR A 81 -11.50 -16.00 6.13
C TYR A 81 -11.68 -14.64 6.79
N LEU A 82 -12.01 -14.67 8.07
CA LEU A 82 -12.25 -13.50 8.88
C LEU A 82 -11.26 -13.46 10.04
N TYR A 83 -11.09 -12.28 10.61
CA TYR A 83 -10.18 -12.05 11.72
C TYR A 83 -10.95 -11.49 12.91
N GLY A 84 -10.92 -12.22 14.02
CA GLY A 84 -11.16 -11.66 15.35
C GLY A 84 -9.89 -10.95 15.84
N SER A 85 -10.04 -9.99 16.75
CA SER A 85 -8.86 -9.42 17.39
C SER A 85 -9.12 -8.92 18.80
N THR A 86 -8.06 -8.90 19.59
CA THR A 86 -8.00 -8.20 20.87
C THR A 86 -6.84 -7.22 20.81
N TYR A 87 -7.11 -5.94 21.03
CA TYR A 87 -6.10 -4.88 20.87
C TYR A 87 -6.33 -3.73 21.86
N TYR A 88 -5.46 -2.71 21.83
CA TYR A 88 -5.60 -1.49 22.62
C TYR A 88 -5.90 -0.28 21.73
N ASP A 89 -6.85 0.55 22.14
CA ASP A 89 -7.16 1.81 21.46
C ASP A 89 -6.18 2.94 21.82
N GLU A 90 -6.41 4.14 21.28
CA GLU A 90 -5.55 5.31 21.51
C GLU A 90 -5.45 5.70 23.00
N ASN A 91 -6.51 5.43 23.75
CA ASN A 91 -6.63 5.71 25.17
C ASN A 91 -6.02 4.59 26.03
N GLY A 92 -5.51 3.53 25.40
CA GLY A 92 -4.96 2.36 26.09
C GLY A 92 -6.03 1.47 26.70
N LYS A 93 -7.29 1.56 26.25
CA LYS A 93 -8.34 0.64 26.66
C LYS A 93 -8.32 -0.60 25.77
N LYS A 94 -8.40 -1.78 26.38
CA LYS A 94 -8.49 -3.06 25.69
C LYS A 94 -9.84 -3.17 24.97
N GLN A 95 -9.81 -3.46 23.67
CA GLN A 95 -10.96 -3.57 22.79
C GLN A 95 -11.01 -4.96 22.17
N PRO A 96 -12.16 -5.66 22.24
CA PRO A 96 -12.43 -6.81 21.40
C PRO A 96 -13.00 -6.36 20.05
N LEU A 97 -12.50 -6.94 18.96
CA LEU A 97 -13.19 -6.97 17.68
C LEU A 97 -13.65 -8.39 17.43
N TYR A 98 -14.97 -8.56 17.42
CA TYR A 98 -15.57 -9.79 16.94
C TYR A 98 -15.24 -9.98 15.45
N THR A 99 -15.15 -11.25 15.06
CA THR A 99 -14.76 -11.73 13.73
C THR A 99 -15.27 -10.83 12.61
N SER A 100 -14.36 -10.15 11.90
CA SER A 100 -14.66 -9.19 10.85
C SER A 100 -13.85 -9.49 9.58
N TYR A 101 -14.40 -9.11 8.43
CA TYR A 101 -13.67 -9.13 7.15
C TYR A 101 -12.66 -7.98 7.07
N THR A 102 -12.87 -6.91 7.85
CA THR A 102 -11.96 -5.78 8.04
C THR A 102 -11.30 -5.85 9.42
N PRO A 103 -10.12 -6.47 9.54
CA PRO A 103 -9.35 -6.43 10.78
C PRO A 103 -8.92 -5.00 11.12
N PRO A 104 -8.51 -4.72 12.38
CA PRO A 104 -8.02 -3.40 12.73
C PRO A 104 -6.68 -3.12 12.03
N THR A 105 -6.47 -1.86 11.66
CA THR A 105 -5.18 -1.38 11.17
C THR A 105 -4.23 -1.21 12.34
N ILE A 106 -3.08 -1.90 12.30
CA ILE A 106 -2.08 -1.83 13.36
C ILE A 106 -1.24 -0.56 13.18
N ARG A 107 -1.17 0.25 14.24
CA ARG A 107 -0.34 1.44 14.33
C ARG A 107 0.79 1.21 15.33
N VAL A 108 2.02 1.47 14.89
CA VAL A 108 3.24 1.31 15.68
C VAL A 108 4.04 2.60 15.60
N SER A 109 4.50 3.11 16.73
CA SER A 109 5.36 4.29 16.75
C SER A 109 6.80 3.94 16.36
N SER A 110 7.53 4.92 15.83
CA SER A 110 8.94 4.75 15.48
C SER A 110 9.76 4.31 16.70
N GLY A 111 10.64 3.32 16.52
CA GLY A 111 11.50 2.79 17.57
C GLY A 111 10.79 1.89 18.59
N LYS A 112 9.52 1.55 18.38
CA LYS A 112 8.77 0.60 19.23
C LYS A 112 8.76 -0.80 18.61
N SER A 113 8.74 -1.80 19.49
CA SER A 113 8.54 -3.20 19.14
C SER A 113 7.07 -3.56 19.25
N ILE A 114 6.64 -4.52 18.43
CA ILE A 114 5.28 -5.05 18.43
C ILE A 114 5.26 -6.43 19.10
N ASP A 115 4.29 -6.64 20.00
CA ASP A 115 3.92 -7.97 20.49
C ASP A 115 2.63 -8.39 19.78
N LEU A 116 2.74 -9.35 18.86
CA LEU A 116 1.65 -9.82 18.01
C LEU A 116 1.53 -11.34 18.15
N THR A 117 0.35 -11.79 18.57
CA THR A 117 -0.03 -13.21 18.59
C THR A 117 -1.05 -13.47 17.49
N LEU A 118 -0.81 -14.48 16.66
CA LEU A 118 -1.76 -14.96 15.66
C LEU A 118 -2.22 -16.36 16.05
N THR A 119 -3.50 -16.52 16.37
CA THR A 119 -4.17 -17.80 16.55
C THR A 119 -4.72 -18.25 15.21
N ASN A 120 -4.42 -19.48 14.82
CA ASN A 120 -4.92 -20.07 13.58
C ASN A 120 -5.93 -21.18 13.90
N ASP A 121 -7.22 -20.83 13.83
CA ASP A 121 -8.33 -21.76 14.03
C ASP A 121 -8.86 -22.31 12.70
N LEU A 122 -8.10 -22.17 11.61
CA LEU A 122 -8.44 -22.76 10.33
C LEU A 122 -8.14 -24.27 10.37
N HIS A 123 -9.14 -25.10 10.04
CA HIS A 123 -8.97 -26.55 9.99
C HIS A 123 -7.79 -26.96 9.07
N LYS A 124 -6.89 -27.81 9.58
CA LYS A 124 -5.62 -28.21 8.93
C LYS A 124 -5.77 -28.92 7.56
N ASN A 125 -6.99 -29.22 7.11
CA ASN A 125 -7.24 -30.07 5.93
C ASN A 125 -7.76 -29.31 4.70
N GLU A 126 -7.92 -27.99 4.76
CA GLU A 126 -8.14 -27.21 3.54
C GLU A 126 -6.80 -26.99 2.86
N GLN A 127 -6.41 -27.95 2.02
CA GLN A 127 -5.27 -27.83 1.11
C GLN A 127 -5.33 -26.44 0.48
N SER A 128 -4.32 -25.62 0.79
CA SER A 128 -4.01 -24.40 0.06
C SER A 128 -4.23 -24.69 -1.41
N PRO A 129 -5.13 -24.00 -2.13
CA PRO A 129 -5.19 -24.14 -3.58
C PRO A 129 -3.76 -23.90 -4.04
N ARG A 130 -3.15 -24.93 -4.65
CA ARG A 130 -1.85 -24.76 -5.28
C ARG A 130 -2.04 -23.58 -6.21
N LEU A 131 -1.39 -22.47 -5.90
CA LEU A 131 -1.17 -21.40 -6.87
C LEU A 131 -0.47 -22.10 -8.04
N SER A 132 -1.25 -22.50 -9.04
CA SER A 132 -0.74 -22.88 -10.34
C SER A 132 0.06 -21.67 -10.78
N SER A 133 1.38 -21.82 -10.70
CA SER A 133 2.35 -20.79 -11.03
C SER A 133 1.99 -20.20 -12.38
N VAL A 134 1.38 -19.03 -12.39
CA VAL A 134 1.39 -18.17 -13.56
C VAL A 134 2.86 -17.83 -13.74
N GLY A 135 3.46 -18.40 -14.78
CA GLY A 135 4.89 -18.35 -15.03
C GLY A 135 5.35 -16.91 -15.25
N CYS A 136 5.81 -16.24 -14.18
CA CYS A 136 6.80 -15.19 -14.30
C CYS A 136 8.17 -15.87 -14.22
N SER A 137 8.65 -16.32 -15.36
CA SER A 137 10.02 -16.79 -15.54
C SER A 137 10.99 -15.66 -15.16
N GLY A 138 11.87 -15.95 -14.20
CA GLY A 138 13.10 -15.18 -13.97
C GLY A 138 13.01 -14.08 -12.93
N ARG A 139 13.22 -14.44 -11.66
CA ARG A 139 14.15 -13.72 -10.75
C ARG A 139 14.41 -14.57 -9.50
N THR A 140 15.59 -15.17 -9.47
CA THR A 140 16.16 -15.82 -8.29
C THR A 140 16.45 -14.78 -7.21
N PHE A 141 15.66 -14.77 -6.14
CA PHE A 141 16.04 -14.05 -4.92
C PHE A 141 17.09 -14.87 -4.17
N LYS A 142 18.33 -14.37 -4.12
CA LYS A 142 19.35 -14.92 -3.23
C LYS A 142 18.94 -14.64 -1.79
N SER A 143 18.75 -15.71 -1.03
CA SER A 143 18.58 -15.68 0.43
C SER A 143 19.86 -15.15 1.09
N ALA A 144 19.77 -14.03 1.79
CA ALA A 144 20.85 -13.53 2.64
C ALA A 144 20.78 -14.27 4.00
N LYS A 145 21.69 -15.22 4.23
CA LYS A 145 21.97 -15.74 5.56
C LYS A 145 22.70 -14.66 6.37
N HIS A 146 22.01 -14.04 7.32
CA HIS A 146 22.68 -13.32 8.39
C HIS A 146 23.11 -14.33 9.46
N SER A 147 24.41 -14.63 9.52
CA SER A 147 25.04 -15.30 10.65
C SER A 147 25.29 -14.26 11.73
N VAL A 148 24.64 -14.40 12.87
CA VAL A 148 24.94 -13.62 14.08
C VAL A 148 26.06 -14.35 14.81
N ASN A 149 27.28 -13.79 14.78
CA ASN A 149 28.33 -14.20 15.70
C ASN A 149 28.15 -13.41 17.00
N SER A 150 27.91 -14.12 18.09
CA SER A 150 28.02 -13.61 19.45
C SER A 150 29.45 -13.86 19.94
N SER A 151 30.07 -12.81 20.47
CA SER A 151 31.40 -12.77 21.08
C SER A 151 31.51 -13.64 22.33
#